data_AF-A0A2U3L9S8-F1
#
_entry.id   AF-A0A2U3L9S8-F1
#
_cell.length_a   1.000
_cell.length_b   1.000
_cell.length_c   1.000
_cell.angle_alpha   90.00
_cell.angle_beta   90.00
_cell.angle_gamma   90.00
#
_symmetry.space_group_name_H-M   'P 1'
#
loop_
_entity.id
_entity.type
_entity.pdbx_description
1 polymer ?
#
loop_
_entity_poly.entity_id
_entity_poly.type
_entity_poly.pdbx_seq_one_letter_code
_entity_poly.pdbx_strand_id
1 'polypeptide(L)' 'MGEEVQEYLDSQSIEELADLVEVVYAILDDKNVSLQEFELIRKQKVMERGAFKEKLLLKEVIDG' A
#
# COMPACT_ATOMS: atom_id res chain seq x y z
N MET A 1 -6.54 -10.35 1.08
CA MET A 1 -6.55 -8.89 0.86
C MET A 1 -7.71 -8.20 1.57
N GLY A 2 -8.99 -8.53 1.33
CA GLY A 2 -10.09 -7.84 2.02
C GLY A 2 -10.13 -8.08 3.54
N GLU A 3 -9.75 -9.29 3.97
CA GLU A 3 -9.72 -9.71 5.38
C GLU A 3 -8.62 -8.99 6.18
N GLU A 4 -7.35 -9.14 5.78
CA GLU A 4 -6.21 -8.44 6.42
C GLU A 4 -6.36 -6.91 6.44
N VAL A 5 -6.97 -6.31 5.40
CA VAL A 5 -7.21 -4.86 5.41
C VAL A 5 -8.22 -4.51 6.49
N GLN A 6 -9.25 -5.33 6.69
CA GLN A 6 -10.23 -5.15 7.73
C GLN A 6 -9.63 -5.39 9.12
N GLU A 7 -8.82 -6.43 9.29
CA GLU A 7 -8.10 -6.74 10.53
C GLU A 7 -7.14 -5.61 10.93
N TYR A 8 -6.44 -5.02 9.96
CA TYR A 8 -5.63 -3.82 10.20
C TYR A 8 -6.49 -2.60 10.57
N LEU A 9 -7.63 -2.37 9.92
CA LEU A 9 -8.51 -1.24 10.25
C LEU A 9 -9.08 -1.36 11.67
N ASP A 10 -9.33 -2.59 12.13
CA ASP A 10 -9.90 -2.86 13.44
C ASP A 10 -8.85 -2.85 14.56
N SER A 11 -7.67 -3.44 14.33
CA SER A 11 -6.62 -3.58 15.34
C SER A 11 -5.56 -2.48 15.32
N GLN A 12 -5.30 -1.89 14.13
CA GLN A 12 -4.17 -1.00 13.83
C GLN A 12 -2.80 -1.57 14.27
N SER A 13 -2.68 -2.89 14.36
CA SER A 13 -1.46 -3.55 14.84
C SER A 13 -0.37 -3.57 13.75
N ILE A 14 0.88 -3.60 14.19
CA ILE A 14 2.04 -3.75 13.29
C ILE A 14 2.06 -5.14 12.65
N GLU A 15 1.49 -6.14 13.32
CA GLU A 15 1.43 -7.53 12.86
C GLU A 15 0.52 -7.61 11.62
N GLU A 16 -0.69 -7.04 11.69
CA GLU A 16 -1.62 -7.01 10.54
C GLU A 16 -1.05 -6.19 9.35
N LEU A 17 -0.27 -5.15 9.63
CA LEU A 17 0.49 -4.43 8.60
C LEU A 17 1.51 -5.32 7.89
N ALA A 18 2.17 -6.21 8.64
CA ALA A 18 3.14 -7.15 8.07
C ALA A 18 2.42 -8.17 7.18
N ASP A 19 1.28 -8.70 7.62
CA ASP A 19 0.47 -9.66 6.87
C ASP A 19 -0.02 -9.07 5.53
N LEU A 20 -0.44 -7.80 5.54
CA LEU A 20 -0.77 -7.06 4.31
C LEU A 20 0.40 -6.96 3.33
N VAL A 21 1.61 -6.71 3.84
CA VAL A 21 2.82 -6.65 3.00
C VAL A 21 3.15 -8.03 2.45
N GLU A 22 2.97 -9.09 3.24
CA GLU A 22 3.20 -10.47 2.83
C GLU A 22 2.29 -10.87 1.66
N VAL A 23 1.00 -10.48 1.70
CA VAL A 23 0.10 -10.74 0.57
C VAL A 23 0.46 -9.93 -0.67
N VAL A 24 0.96 -8.70 -0.53
CA VAL A 24 1.49 -7.95 -1.68
C VAL A 24 2.67 -8.71 -2.30
N TYR A 25 3.60 -9.23 -1.49
CA TYR A 25 4.74 -9.99 -1.99
C TYR A 25 4.35 -11.32 -2.65
N ALA A 26 3.39 -12.05 -2.07
CA ALA A 26 2.86 -13.27 -2.68
C ALA A 26 2.26 -13.02 -4.07
N ILE A 27 1.57 -11.88 -4.25
CA ILE A 27 1.01 -11.50 -5.56
C ILE A 27 2.10 -11.11 -6.56
N LEU A 28 3.16 -10.46 -6.11
CA LEU A 28 4.29 -10.12 -6.99
C LEU A 28 4.98 -11.40 -7.49
N ASP A 29 5.18 -12.37 -6.60
CA ASP A 29 5.78 -13.66 -6.93
C ASP A 29 4.92 -14.45 -7.94
N ASP A 30 3.61 -14.56 -7.69
CA ASP A 30 2.65 -15.18 -8.63
C ASP A 30 2.68 -14.51 -10.02
N LYS A 31 2.82 -13.19 -10.05
CA LYS A 31 2.91 -12.41 -11.30
C LYS A 31 4.30 -12.42 -11.94
N ASN A 32 5.29 -13.09 -11.34
CA ASN A 32 6.69 -13.07 -11.75
C ASN A 32 7.26 -11.64 -11.86
N VAL A 33 6.77 -10.73 -11.03
CA VAL A 33 7.23 -9.34 -10.97
C VAL A 33 8.32 -9.23 -9.92
N SER A 34 9.49 -8.73 -10.31
CA SER A 34 10.58 -8.54 -9.35
C SER A 34 10.25 -7.43 -8.36
N LEU A 35 10.67 -7.62 -7.10
CA LEU A 35 10.54 -6.59 -6.07
C LEU A 35 11.23 -5.27 -6.47
N GLN A 36 12.34 -5.35 -7.21
CA GLN A 36 13.09 -4.20 -7.70
C GLN A 36 12.26 -3.36 -8.69
N GLU A 37 11.60 -4.02 -9.65
CA GLU A 37 10.72 -3.37 -10.61
C GLU A 37 9.49 -2.75 -9.93
N PHE A 38 8.89 -3.48 -8.99
CA PHE A 38 7.79 -2.97 -8.18
C PHE A 38 8.19 -1.71 -7.41
N GLU A 39 9.35 -1.74 -6.73
CA GLU A 39 9.85 -0.59 -5.97
C GLU A 39 10.19 0.61 -6.85
N LEU A 40 10.71 0.37 -8.06
CA LEU A 40 10.95 1.44 -9.03
C LEU A 40 9.65 2.16 -9.39
N ILE A 41 8.59 1.41 -9.73
CA ILE A 41 7.27 1.95 -10.06
C ILE A 41 6.66 2.66 -8.84
N ARG A 42 6.78 2.08 -7.64
CA ARG A 42 6.28 2.68 -6.39
C ARG A 42 6.94 4.03 -6.13
N LYS A 43 8.26 4.13 -6.29
CA LYS A 43 9.03 5.38 -6.11
C LYS A 43 8.69 6.42 -7.18
N GLN A 44 8.55 6.01 -8.45
CA GLN A 44 8.10 6.90 -9.52
C GLN A 44 6.73 7.50 -9.21
N LYS A 45 5.76 6.69 -8.78
CA LYS A 45 4.43 7.18 -8.37
C LYS A 45 4.48 8.19 -7.22
N VAL A 46 5.38 7.99 -6.25
CA VAL A 46 5.60 8.92 -5.14
C VAL A 46 6.17 10.26 -5.65
N MET A 47 7.11 10.23 -6.60
CA MET A 47 7.69 11.44 -7.18
C MET A 47 6.70 12.19 -8.09
N GLU A 48 5.90 11.47 -8.87
CA GLU A 48 4.95 12.06 -9.83
C GLU A 48 3.68 12.63 -9.18
N ARG A 49 3.19 12.02 -8.09
CA ARG A 49 1.86 12.29 -7.56
C ARG A 49 1.85 12.76 -6.10
N GLY A 50 3.04 13.02 -5.54
CA GLY A 50 3.25 13.04 -4.10
C GLY A 50 3.08 11.63 -3.54
N ALA A 51 3.80 11.28 -2.48
CA ALA A 51 3.53 10.05 -1.75
C ALA A 51 2.03 9.97 -1.40
N PHE A 52 1.52 8.77 -1.08
CA PHE A 52 0.15 8.57 -0.57
C PHE A 52 -0.27 9.60 0.51
N LYS A 53 0.73 10.20 1.18
CA LYS A 53 0.66 11.40 2.03
C LYS A 53 -0.16 12.56 1.44
N GLU A 54 0.04 12.94 0.18
CA GLU A 54 -0.70 14.06 -0.42
C GLU A 54 -2.11 13.67 -0.89
N LYS A 55 -2.33 12.40 -1.25
CA LYS A 55 -3.67 11.90 -1.62
C LYS A 55 -4.59 11.68 -0.43
N LEU A 56 -4.06 11.35 0.75
CA LEU A 56 -4.83 11.33 2.00
C LEU A 56 -5.26 12.76 2.38
N LEU A 57 -4.35 13.72 2.29
CA LEU A 57 -4.65 15.15 2.50
C LEU A 57 -5.71 15.67 1.52
N LEU A 58 -5.64 15.30 0.24
CA LEU A 58 -6.61 15.77 -0.76
C LEU A 58 -8.03 15.22 -0.51
N LYS A 59 -8.17 14.01 0.06
CA LYS A 59 -9.48 13.46 0.43
C LYS A 59 -10.10 14.17 1.63
N GLU A 60 -9.30 14.58 2.62
CA GLU A 60 -9.81 15.35 3.77
C GLU A 60 -10.24 16.77 3.39
N VAL A 61 -9.65 17.37 2.36
CA VAL A 61 -9.91 18.78 2.00
C VAL A 61 -11.07 18.95 1.00
N ILE A 62 -11.53 17.89 0.32
CA ILE A 62 -12.62 18.01 -0.68
C ILE A 62 -14.02 17.80 -0.06
N ASP A 63 -14.12 17.28 1.16
CA ASP A 63 -15.40 17.14 1.90
C ASP A 63 -15.60 18.24 2.98
N GLY A 64 -15.00 19.42 2.78
CA GLY A 64 -15.16 20.62 3.63
C GLY A 64 -16.01 21.72 3.01
#